data_AF-A0A0N0PA26-F1
#
_entry.id   AF-A0A0N0PA26-F1
#
_cell.length_a   1.000
_cell.length_b   1.000
_cell.length_c   1.000
_cell.angle_alpha   90.00
_cell.angle_beta   90.00
_cell.angle_gamma   90.00
#
_symmetry.space_group_name_H-M   'P 1'
#
loop_
_entity.id
_entity.type
_entity.pdbx_description
1 polymer ?
#
loop_
_entity_poly.entity_id
_entity_poly.type
_entity_poly.pdbx_seq_one_letter_code
_entity_poly.pdbx_strand_id
1 'polypeptide(L)'
;MQDLCLNLKPHRLAPSSALYEYEVESRVWRPLPSAPTPRYLHTAIFVSPGVMLVFGGNAHNDSAPAAPATPAASKCYSAAAMIYDVRCGVWHSAPEPRGAARAAHAAALVTHRGRKSAIIYGGFDGRLRSDALVFVVGAACATYKDEHSCVSATRNSALACAWRTRESLCVALEEVGWAKSFDGTVKTCAVEPVLDEKRCGTAEWCGACTAAGCAWCGACYPSAQYCLRHTHQMALSLEECGGAGSEPARDACARYHSCAACHAHRHHHAHNAYGASFPLGGCRAWSTGLCAGGGAAGGRGGGCAAHAGCASCRAEPACGWCDDGEGGGRGTCLPGGQRRPHQPHVCPQHRWHFTRCPLCQCNGHAVCDEAARCVQPCGARAVGDHCDTCAPAHWGTPLNGGVCQPCSCNAQAVSCAADTGRCYCSTKGLAGDRCDKYKTAENRWYPIKAIDEGAISPAPRFAHSAVMYGDEVIVYGGVVASDEPERGGGLAGLEGRAGEVTNEVWRGRIQENTVIWSNATPTACSPHRTAPLKHCGGLHLSGHTAVLAHIGPTQKAVMVVFFGHSPHYGYMHIVQPYERRQMKVIPRTV
;
A
#
# COMPACT_ATOMS: atom_id res chain seq x y z
N MET A 1 -8.58 -13.69 -30.74
CA MET A 1 -7.98 -13.10 -29.52
C MET A 1 -9.13 -12.90 -28.56
N GLN A 2 -9.19 -13.68 -27.47
CA GLN A 2 -10.29 -13.59 -26.50
C GLN A 2 -9.99 -12.48 -25.50
N ASP A 3 -10.91 -11.53 -25.32
CA ASP A 3 -10.84 -10.52 -24.29
C ASP A 3 -11.09 -11.16 -22.92
N LEU A 4 -10.03 -11.63 -22.25
CA LEU A 4 -10.13 -12.02 -20.85
C LEU A 4 -10.36 -10.75 -20.00
N CYS A 5 -11.60 -10.54 -19.54
CA CYS A 5 -11.81 -9.78 -18.32
C CYS A 5 -10.97 -10.42 -17.19
N LEU A 6 -10.49 -9.59 -16.25
CA LEU A 6 -9.82 -10.07 -15.03
C LEU A 6 -10.76 -10.93 -14.17
N ASN A 7 -10.74 -12.25 -14.41
CA ASN A 7 -11.43 -13.24 -13.61
C ASN A 7 -10.66 -13.51 -12.32
N LEU A 8 -11.01 -12.78 -11.26
CA LEU A 8 -10.82 -13.30 -9.90
C LEU A 8 -11.61 -14.62 -9.79
N LYS A 9 -11.02 -15.67 -9.19
CA LYS A 9 -11.54 -17.04 -9.21
C LYS A 9 -13.03 -17.14 -8.83
N PRO A 10 -13.79 -18.14 -9.35
CA PRO A 10 -15.26 -18.20 -9.32
C PRO A 10 -15.87 -18.55 -7.94
N HIS A 11 -15.46 -17.85 -6.88
CA HIS A 11 -16.09 -17.89 -5.57
C HIS A 11 -16.99 -16.66 -5.38
N ARG A 12 -18.25 -16.76 -5.84
CA ARG A 12 -19.47 -16.05 -5.35
C ARG A 12 -19.39 -14.54 -5.00
N LEU A 13 -18.42 -13.78 -5.48
CA LEU A 13 -18.28 -12.35 -5.18
C LEU A 13 -18.85 -11.49 -6.33
N ALA A 14 -20.10 -11.06 -6.16
CA ALA A 14 -20.71 -10.06 -7.03
C ALA A 14 -20.22 -8.64 -6.66
N PRO A 15 -20.00 -7.74 -7.63
CA PRO A 15 -19.72 -6.35 -7.32
C PRO A 15 -20.95 -5.70 -6.66
N SER A 16 -20.73 -4.84 -5.67
CA SER A 16 -21.79 -4.09 -5.00
C SER A 16 -21.89 -2.67 -5.56
N SER A 17 -23.09 -2.10 -5.52
CA SER A 17 -23.36 -0.67 -5.71
C SER A 17 -23.68 0.05 -4.41
N ALA A 18 -23.78 -0.66 -3.28
CA ALA A 18 -24.15 -0.07 -1.99
C ALA A 18 -23.09 0.92 -1.52
N LEU A 19 -23.54 2.11 -1.10
CA LEU A 19 -22.71 3.14 -0.50
C LEU A 19 -23.07 3.24 1.00
N TYR A 20 -22.06 3.45 1.85
CA TYR A 20 -22.25 3.63 3.28
C TYR A 20 -21.39 4.78 3.80
N GLU A 21 -21.94 5.56 4.73
CA GLU A 21 -21.21 6.48 5.60
C GLU A 21 -20.79 5.74 6.88
N TYR A 22 -19.59 6.01 7.40
CA TYR A 22 -19.15 5.54 8.71
C TYR A 22 -18.83 6.72 9.63
N GLU A 23 -19.66 6.92 10.64
CA GLU A 23 -19.49 7.98 11.63
C GLU A 23 -18.52 7.48 12.72
N VAL A 24 -17.27 7.97 12.69
CA VAL A 24 -16.16 7.35 13.45
C VAL A 24 -16.32 7.43 14.97
N GLU A 25 -17.00 8.48 15.47
CA GLU A 25 -17.20 8.71 16.90
C GLU A 25 -18.25 7.76 17.50
N SER A 26 -19.44 7.72 16.91
CA SER A 26 -20.53 6.79 17.29
C SER A 26 -20.29 5.35 16.83
N ARG A 27 -19.37 5.15 15.87
CA ARG A 27 -19.06 3.89 15.17
C ARG A 27 -20.25 3.31 14.40
N VAL A 28 -21.17 4.17 13.97
CA VAL A 28 -22.37 3.79 13.23
C VAL A 28 -22.12 3.81 11.73
N TRP A 29 -22.49 2.72 11.06
CA TRP A 29 -22.63 2.66 9.61
C TRP A 29 -24.01 3.16 9.22
N ARG A 30 -24.12 4.14 8.30
CA ARG A 30 -25.40 4.59 7.73
C ARG A 30 -25.48 4.22 6.24
N PRO A 31 -26.55 3.56 5.77
CA PRO A 31 -26.74 3.27 4.36
C PRO A 31 -27.07 4.55 3.58
N LEU A 32 -26.24 4.84 2.57
CA LEU A 32 -26.43 5.96 1.65
C LEU A 32 -27.11 5.46 0.35
N PRO A 33 -27.68 6.36 -0.48
CA PRO A 33 -28.19 5.98 -1.78
C PRO A 33 -27.12 5.26 -2.61
N SER A 34 -27.42 4.03 -3.02
CA SER A 34 -26.53 3.18 -3.81
C SER A 34 -26.16 3.83 -5.15
N ALA A 35 -24.96 3.53 -5.63
CA ALA A 35 -24.50 3.96 -6.95
C ALA A 35 -25.40 3.39 -8.07
N PRO A 36 -25.54 4.07 -9.21
CA PRO A 36 -26.35 3.58 -10.32
C PRO A 36 -25.93 2.22 -10.90
N THR A 37 -24.65 1.85 -10.74
CA THR A 37 -24.08 0.60 -11.28
C THR A 37 -23.04 -0.01 -10.32
N PRO A 38 -23.06 -1.34 -10.08
CA PRO A 38 -22.09 -2.01 -9.23
C PRO A 38 -20.73 -2.14 -9.92
N ARG A 39 -19.63 -1.85 -9.21
CA ARG A 39 -18.27 -1.86 -9.79
C ARG A 39 -17.17 -2.00 -8.73
N TYR A 40 -16.05 -2.61 -9.11
CA TYR A 40 -14.86 -2.77 -8.26
C TYR A 40 -13.59 -2.28 -8.98
N LEU A 41 -12.49 -2.05 -8.24
CA LEU A 41 -11.25 -1.46 -8.78
C LEU A 41 -11.46 -0.11 -9.50
N HIS A 42 -12.47 0.66 -9.09
CA HIS A 42 -12.67 2.07 -9.46
C HIS A 42 -11.87 2.97 -8.52
N THR A 43 -11.72 4.26 -8.86
CA THR A 43 -11.30 5.28 -7.88
C THR A 43 -12.50 6.07 -7.39
N ALA A 44 -12.45 6.48 -6.12
CA ALA A 44 -13.42 7.36 -5.47
C ALA A 44 -12.63 8.45 -4.72
N ILE A 45 -12.87 9.72 -5.02
CA ILE A 45 -12.09 10.85 -4.47
C ILE A 45 -12.94 12.12 -4.36
N PHE A 46 -12.78 12.86 -3.26
CA PHE A 46 -13.47 14.13 -3.04
C PHE A 46 -12.83 15.26 -3.86
N VAL A 47 -13.43 15.64 -4.99
CA VAL A 47 -12.94 16.72 -5.86
C VAL A 47 -13.29 18.12 -5.32
N SER A 48 -14.38 18.21 -4.56
CA SER A 48 -14.66 19.31 -3.64
C SER A 48 -15.19 18.76 -2.32
N PRO A 49 -15.23 19.58 -1.26
CA PRO A 49 -15.95 19.24 -0.03
C PRO A 49 -17.38 18.81 -0.37
N GLY A 50 -17.82 17.68 0.20
CA GLY A 50 -19.15 17.11 -0.06
C GLY A 50 -19.36 16.50 -1.46
N VAL A 51 -18.40 16.57 -2.38
CA VAL A 51 -18.57 16.11 -3.77
C VAL A 51 -17.53 15.04 -4.13
N MET A 52 -17.99 13.80 -4.23
CA MET A 52 -17.15 12.64 -4.55
C MET A 52 -17.23 12.32 -6.05
N LEU A 53 -16.09 12.31 -6.73
CA LEU A 53 -15.94 11.74 -8.07
C LEU A 53 -15.65 10.24 -7.93
N VAL A 54 -16.42 9.42 -8.65
CA VAL A 54 -16.13 8.01 -8.91
C VAL A 54 -15.80 7.83 -10.38
N PHE A 55 -14.66 7.20 -10.69
CA PHE A 55 -14.24 6.99 -12.08
C PHE A 55 -13.87 5.53 -12.38
N GLY A 56 -14.33 5.05 -13.54
CA GLY A 56 -13.91 3.80 -14.15
C GLY A 56 -14.22 2.56 -13.30
N GLY A 57 -13.29 1.63 -13.26
CA GLY A 57 -13.44 0.32 -12.59
C GLY A 57 -13.97 -0.77 -13.51
N ASN A 58 -14.01 -1.98 -12.95
CA ASN A 58 -14.54 -3.17 -13.61
C ASN A 58 -16.04 -3.31 -13.29
N ALA A 59 -16.85 -3.33 -14.35
CA ALA A 59 -18.31 -3.39 -14.31
C ALA A 59 -18.81 -4.76 -14.80
N HIS A 60 -18.17 -5.84 -14.36
CA HIS A 60 -18.35 -7.24 -14.79
C HIS A 60 -19.81 -7.77 -14.90
N ASN A 61 -20.80 -7.05 -14.38
CA ASN A 61 -22.22 -7.42 -14.48
C ASN A 61 -23.03 -6.53 -15.44
N ASP A 62 -22.39 -5.76 -16.34
CA ASP A 62 -23.02 -5.18 -17.54
C ASP A 62 -23.37 -6.27 -18.58
N SER A 63 -23.91 -7.39 -18.11
CA SER A 63 -24.54 -8.47 -18.88
C SER A 63 -25.97 -8.10 -19.28
N ALA A 64 -26.19 -6.84 -19.66
CA ALA A 64 -27.35 -6.53 -20.47
C ALA A 64 -27.22 -7.35 -21.77
N PRO A 65 -28.24 -8.13 -22.18
CA PRO A 65 -28.16 -8.92 -23.40
C PRO A 65 -27.82 -7.98 -24.56
N ALA A 66 -26.73 -8.28 -25.28
CA ALA A 66 -26.28 -7.45 -26.38
C ALA A 66 -27.44 -7.27 -27.36
N ALA A 67 -27.86 -6.02 -27.58
CA ALA A 67 -28.88 -5.73 -28.58
C ALA A 67 -28.38 -6.25 -29.93
N PRO A 68 -29.21 -6.94 -30.73
CA PRO A 68 -28.76 -7.71 -31.91
C PRO A 68 -28.14 -6.86 -33.03
N ALA A 69 -28.09 -5.53 -32.88
CA ALA A 69 -27.45 -4.58 -33.79
C ALA A 69 -25.95 -4.36 -33.55
N THR A 70 -25.36 -4.79 -32.42
CA THR A 70 -23.93 -4.51 -32.12
C THR A 70 -23.22 -5.73 -31.47
N PRO A 71 -22.46 -6.53 -32.24
CA PRO A 71 -21.78 -7.74 -31.73
C PRO A 71 -20.53 -7.51 -30.84
N ALA A 72 -20.44 -6.38 -30.13
CA ALA A 72 -19.24 -6.02 -29.37
C ALA A 72 -19.55 -5.35 -28.02
N ALA A 73 -18.71 -5.68 -27.04
CA ALA A 73 -18.53 -5.00 -25.75
C ALA A 73 -19.59 -5.24 -24.64
N SER A 74 -19.59 -6.46 -24.08
CA SER A 74 -19.60 -6.58 -22.62
C SER A 74 -18.36 -5.84 -22.07
N LYS A 75 -18.52 -4.59 -21.63
CA LYS A 75 -17.37 -3.76 -21.24
C LYS A 75 -16.78 -4.22 -19.90
N CYS A 76 -15.73 -5.06 -19.94
CA CYS A 76 -14.96 -5.45 -18.75
C CYS A 76 -14.49 -4.23 -17.93
N TYR A 77 -14.27 -3.08 -18.59
CA TYR A 77 -13.77 -1.85 -18.00
C TYR A 77 -14.67 -0.68 -18.37
N SER A 78 -15.03 0.12 -17.38
CA SER A 78 -15.88 1.30 -17.55
C SER A 78 -15.04 2.56 -17.76
N ALA A 79 -15.55 3.50 -18.56
CA ALA A 79 -15.08 4.88 -18.64
C ALA A 79 -16.00 5.85 -17.87
N ALA A 80 -17.03 5.33 -17.18
CA ALA A 80 -18.03 6.13 -16.51
C ALA A 80 -17.43 6.99 -15.42
N ALA A 81 -17.75 8.28 -15.49
CA ALA A 81 -17.54 9.24 -14.43
C ALA A 81 -18.89 9.49 -13.74
N MET A 82 -18.93 9.36 -12.42
CA MET A 82 -20.11 9.63 -11.60
C MET A 82 -19.72 10.62 -10.50
N ILE A 83 -20.59 11.57 -10.22
CA ILE A 83 -20.45 12.54 -9.15
C ILE A 83 -21.52 12.20 -8.11
N TYR A 84 -21.13 12.10 -6.84
CA TYR A 84 -22.04 11.95 -5.72
C TYR A 84 -22.02 13.22 -4.86
N ASP A 85 -23.19 13.86 -4.73
CA ASP A 85 -23.40 14.91 -3.75
C ASP A 85 -23.75 14.27 -2.40
N VAL A 86 -22.82 14.36 -1.45
CA VAL A 86 -22.96 13.75 -0.13
C VAL A 86 -24.04 14.43 0.71
N ARG A 87 -24.26 15.75 0.56
CA ARG A 87 -25.30 16.45 1.31
C ARG A 87 -26.68 16.13 0.74
N CYS A 88 -26.83 16.23 -0.57
CA CYS A 88 -28.11 16.00 -1.24
C CYS A 88 -28.47 14.51 -1.36
N GLY A 89 -27.50 13.61 -1.22
CA GLY A 89 -27.71 12.17 -1.41
C GLY A 89 -28.06 11.82 -2.85
N VAL A 90 -27.53 12.55 -3.84
CA VAL A 90 -27.86 12.39 -5.25
C VAL A 90 -26.64 12.01 -6.07
N TRP A 91 -26.82 11.03 -6.96
CA TRP A 91 -25.85 10.67 -7.99
C TRP A 91 -26.12 11.43 -9.29
N HIS A 92 -25.05 11.90 -9.93
CA HIS A 92 -25.06 12.53 -11.24
C HIS A 92 -24.05 11.83 -12.16
N SER A 93 -24.43 11.60 -13.42
CA SER A 93 -23.47 11.17 -14.44
C SER A 93 -22.65 12.36 -14.93
N ALA A 94 -21.34 12.17 -15.09
CA ALA A 94 -20.43 13.14 -15.69
C ALA A 94 -19.96 12.64 -17.08
N PRO A 95 -19.54 13.54 -18.00
CA PRO A 95 -19.12 13.15 -19.34
C PRO A 95 -17.93 12.18 -19.36
N GLU A 96 -18.05 11.09 -20.12
CA GLU A 96 -16.99 10.08 -20.27
C GLU A 96 -15.96 10.50 -21.33
N PRO A 97 -14.65 10.52 -21.02
CA PRO A 97 -13.62 10.69 -22.03
C PRO A 97 -13.52 9.45 -22.93
N ARG A 98 -13.51 9.65 -24.26
CA ARG A 98 -13.40 8.55 -25.24
C ARG A 98 -12.08 7.78 -25.06
N GLY A 99 -12.15 6.45 -25.10
CA GLY A 99 -10.96 5.58 -24.98
C GLY A 99 -10.32 5.56 -23.59
N ALA A 100 -11.01 6.07 -22.56
CA ALA A 100 -10.47 6.22 -21.22
C ALA A 100 -10.84 5.10 -20.23
N ALA A 101 -11.58 4.08 -20.69
CA ALA A 101 -12.04 2.96 -19.86
C ALA A 101 -10.86 2.26 -19.17
N ARG A 102 -10.94 2.04 -17.85
CA ARG A 102 -9.85 1.45 -17.06
C ARG A 102 -10.29 1.06 -15.64
N ALA A 103 -9.67 0.01 -15.10
CA ALA A 103 -9.73 -0.37 -13.68
C ALA A 103 -8.34 -0.25 -13.02
N ALA A 104 -8.26 -0.39 -11.70
CA ALA A 104 -7.03 -0.47 -10.91
C ALA A 104 -6.04 0.71 -11.14
N HIS A 105 -6.59 1.90 -11.38
CA HIS A 105 -5.84 3.15 -11.51
C HIS A 105 -5.72 3.86 -10.15
N ALA A 106 -4.77 4.79 -10.04
CA ALA A 106 -4.68 5.68 -8.88
C ALA A 106 -5.33 7.04 -9.19
N ALA A 107 -5.85 7.72 -8.16
CA ALA A 107 -6.33 9.10 -8.27
C ALA A 107 -5.77 9.96 -7.14
N ALA A 108 -5.50 11.24 -7.43
CA ALA A 108 -5.02 12.21 -6.46
C ALA A 108 -5.59 13.60 -6.77
N LEU A 109 -5.68 14.47 -5.76
CA LEU A 109 -6.05 15.87 -5.95
C LEU A 109 -4.85 16.70 -6.41
N VAL A 110 -5.09 17.57 -7.39
CA VAL A 110 -4.12 18.50 -7.96
C VAL A 110 -4.76 19.86 -8.23
N THR A 111 -3.94 20.90 -8.29
CA THR A 111 -4.36 22.21 -8.81
C THR A 111 -3.98 22.29 -10.28
N HIS A 112 -4.96 22.26 -11.19
CA HIS A 112 -4.71 22.38 -12.63
C HIS A 112 -5.28 23.70 -13.15
N ARG A 113 -4.43 24.56 -13.72
CA ARG A 113 -4.78 25.91 -14.21
C ARG A 113 -5.57 26.73 -13.18
N GLY A 114 -5.09 26.74 -11.92
CA GLY A 114 -5.70 27.49 -10.82
C GLY A 114 -6.99 26.90 -10.24
N ARG A 115 -7.45 25.73 -10.70
CA ARG A 115 -8.68 25.08 -10.22
C ARG A 115 -8.40 23.77 -9.48
N LYS A 116 -9.24 23.45 -8.48
CA LYS A 116 -9.28 22.11 -7.85
C LYS A 116 -9.54 21.07 -8.96
N SER A 117 -8.86 19.93 -8.92
CA SER A 117 -8.95 18.89 -9.96
C SER A 117 -8.53 17.54 -9.38
N ALA A 118 -9.00 16.45 -9.98
CA ALA A 118 -8.44 15.12 -9.76
C ALA A 118 -7.58 14.73 -10.97
N ILE A 119 -6.36 14.25 -10.72
CA ILE A 119 -5.59 13.48 -11.69
C ILE A 119 -5.87 11.99 -11.46
N ILE A 120 -6.12 11.26 -12.54
CA ILE A 120 -6.27 9.81 -12.58
C ILE A 120 -5.12 9.27 -13.41
N TYR A 121 -4.30 8.37 -12.85
CA TYR A 121 -3.09 7.89 -13.50
C TYR A 121 -3.08 6.37 -13.67
N GLY A 122 -2.66 5.93 -14.86
CA GLY A 122 -2.40 4.53 -15.19
C GLY A 122 -3.66 3.67 -15.19
N GLY A 123 -3.56 2.46 -14.63
CA GLY A 123 -4.62 1.46 -14.61
C GLY A 123 -4.51 0.41 -15.72
N PHE A 124 -5.58 -0.36 -15.90
CA PHE A 124 -5.64 -1.50 -16.81
C PHE A 124 -6.97 -1.54 -17.57
N ASP A 125 -6.89 -1.82 -18.88
CA ASP A 125 -8.04 -1.93 -19.80
C ASP A 125 -7.99 -3.19 -20.69
N GLY A 126 -7.15 -4.16 -20.30
CA GLY A 126 -6.62 -5.20 -21.20
C GLY A 126 -5.14 -4.97 -21.51
N ARG A 127 -4.66 -3.73 -21.41
CA ARG A 127 -3.23 -3.38 -21.35
C ARG A 127 -2.95 -2.53 -20.12
N LEU A 128 -1.71 -2.58 -19.61
CA LEU A 128 -1.25 -1.64 -18.60
C LEU A 128 -1.13 -0.25 -19.23
N ARG A 129 -1.68 0.75 -18.54
CA ARG A 129 -1.71 2.13 -19.00
C ARG A 129 -0.72 3.00 -18.21
N SER A 130 -0.15 3.98 -18.89
CA SER A 130 0.77 4.98 -18.35
C SER A 130 0.33 6.43 -18.62
N ASP A 131 -0.88 6.61 -19.17
CA ASP A 131 -1.48 7.92 -19.41
C ASP A 131 -2.17 8.47 -18.15
N ALA A 132 -2.34 9.79 -18.13
CA ALA A 132 -3.08 10.52 -17.11
C ALA A 132 -4.34 11.17 -17.69
N LEU A 133 -5.42 11.17 -16.91
CA LEU A 133 -6.63 11.94 -17.16
C LEU A 133 -6.74 13.02 -16.08
N VAL A 134 -7.28 14.19 -16.41
CA VAL A 134 -7.52 15.26 -15.43
C VAL A 134 -8.99 15.65 -15.46
N PHE A 135 -9.68 15.42 -14.34
CA PHE A 135 -11.03 15.92 -14.09
C PHE A 135 -10.92 17.29 -13.43
N VAL A 136 -11.40 18.34 -14.10
CA VAL A 136 -11.26 19.73 -13.65
C VAL A 136 -12.60 20.23 -13.09
N VAL A 137 -12.61 20.67 -11.83
CA VAL A 137 -13.79 21.28 -11.19
C VAL A 137 -14.13 22.60 -11.90
N GLY A 138 -15.41 22.97 -11.87
CA GLY A 138 -15.90 24.22 -12.46
C GLY A 138 -15.39 25.49 -11.77
N ALA A 139 -16.00 26.62 -12.13
CA ALA A 139 -15.67 27.91 -11.52
C ALA A 139 -16.19 28.00 -10.08
N ALA A 140 -15.62 28.92 -9.28
CA ALA A 140 -15.99 29.14 -7.88
C ALA A 140 -17.44 29.60 -7.74
N CYS A 141 -18.10 29.26 -6.62
CA CYS A 141 -19.53 29.50 -6.40
C CYS A 141 -19.98 30.95 -6.67
N ALA A 142 -19.14 31.94 -6.33
CA ALA A 142 -19.41 33.36 -6.57
C ALA A 142 -19.60 33.75 -8.07
N THR A 143 -19.30 32.87 -9.03
CA THR A 143 -19.63 33.11 -10.45
C THR A 143 -21.10 32.89 -10.78
N TYR A 144 -21.82 32.07 -10.00
CA TYR A 144 -23.26 31.87 -10.17
C TYR A 144 -24.04 33.05 -9.58
N LYS A 145 -25.07 33.52 -10.31
CA LYS A 145 -25.81 34.76 -9.99
C LYS A 145 -27.29 34.53 -9.70
N ASP A 146 -27.74 33.29 -9.77
CA ASP A 146 -29.11 32.88 -9.50
C ASP A 146 -29.14 31.59 -8.66
N GLU A 147 -30.23 31.40 -7.94
CA GLU A 147 -30.43 30.25 -7.05
C GLU A 147 -30.27 28.91 -7.78
N HIS A 148 -30.86 28.78 -8.97
CA HIS A 148 -30.91 27.52 -9.70
C HIS A 148 -29.53 27.10 -10.22
N SER A 149 -28.74 28.03 -10.78
CA SER A 149 -27.36 27.73 -11.19
C SER A 149 -26.45 27.45 -10.00
N CYS A 150 -26.68 28.13 -8.86
CA CYS A 150 -25.95 27.87 -7.62
C CYS A 150 -26.21 26.44 -7.07
N VAL A 151 -27.47 26.04 -6.86
CA VAL A 151 -27.80 24.72 -6.29
C VAL A 151 -27.63 23.56 -7.29
N SER A 152 -27.46 23.84 -8.58
CA SER A 152 -27.10 22.83 -9.60
C SER A 152 -25.60 22.75 -9.88
N ALA A 153 -24.77 23.53 -9.17
CA ALA A 153 -23.31 23.54 -9.35
C ALA A 153 -22.64 22.18 -9.11
N THR A 154 -23.15 21.34 -8.18
CA THR A 154 -22.59 19.98 -7.99
C THR A 154 -22.73 19.14 -9.25
N ARG A 155 -23.92 19.15 -9.88
CA ARG A 155 -24.20 18.39 -11.12
C ARG A 155 -23.39 18.91 -12.31
N ASN A 156 -23.33 20.23 -12.47
CA ASN A 156 -22.81 20.86 -13.69
C ASN A 156 -21.30 21.14 -13.63
N SER A 157 -20.73 21.21 -12.42
CA SER A 157 -19.37 21.71 -12.17
C SER A 157 -18.62 20.95 -11.07
N ALA A 158 -19.20 19.91 -10.47
CA ALA A 158 -18.60 19.12 -9.40
C ALA A 158 -18.13 19.97 -8.20
N LEU A 159 -18.91 20.99 -7.85
CA LEU A 159 -18.63 21.92 -6.75
C LEU A 159 -19.89 22.13 -5.91
N ALA A 160 -19.83 21.80 -4.62
CA ALA A 160 -20.92 22.08 -3.68
C ALA A 160 -20.97 23.58 -3.32
N CYS A 161 -22.07 24.22 -3.70
CA CYS A 161 -22.33 25.63 -3.46
C CYS A 161 -23.59 25.84 -2.60
N ALA A 162 -23.64 26.98 -1.92
CA ALA A 162 -24.74 27.37 -1.06
C ALA A 162 -25.31 28.73 -1.51
N TRP A 163 -26.61 28.78 -1.76
CA TRP A 163 -27.34 30.01 -2.04
C TRP A 163 -27.86 30.61 -0.74
N ARG A 164 -27.43 31.84 -0.41
CA ARG A 164 -27.96 32.61 0.71
C ARG A 164 -29.19 33.38 0.26
N THR A 165 -30.38 32.93 0.66
CA THR A 165 -31.67 33.44 0.21
C THR A 165 -31.86 34.94 0.50
N ARG A 166 -31.32 35.45 1.62
CA ARG A 166 -31.43 36.88 2.00
C ARG A 166 -30.45 37.79 1.24
N GLU A 167 -29.27 37.29 0.92
CA GLU A 167 -28.19 38.05 0.27
C GLU A 167 -28.25 37.95 -1.27
N SER A 168 -29.05 37.02 -1.81
CA SER A 168 -29.04 36.63 -3.23
C SER A 168 -27.62 36.29 -3.73
N LEU A 169 -26.86 35.57 -2.88
CA LEU A 169 -25.44 35.32 -3.09
C LEU A 169 -25.14 33.81 -3.08
N CYS A 170 -24.39 33.35 -4.07
CA CYS A 170 -23.84 32.00 -4.12
C CYS A 170 -22.43 31.96 -3.51
N VAL A 171 -22.27 31.20 -2.43
CA VAL A 171 -21.00 31.01 -1.69
C VAL A 171 -20.59 29.53 -1.68
N ALA A 172 -19.36 29.21 -1.28
CA ALA A 172 -18.97 27.81 -1.09
C ALA A 172 -19.69 27.20 0.12
N LEU A 173 -20.03 25.90 0.07
CA LEU A 173 -20.67 25.21 1.19
C LEU A 173 -19.86 25.31 2.50
N GLU A 174 -18.53 25.33 2.41
CA GLU A 174 -17.62 25.51 3.55
C GLU A 174 -17.81 26.86 4.29
N GLU A 175 -18.23 27.92 3.59
CA GLU A 175 -18.46 29.26 4.18
C GLU A 175 -19.74 29.35 5.00
N VAL A 176 -20.62 28.35 4.90
CA VAL A 176 -21.90 28.27 5.62
C VAL A 176 -21.89 27.15 6.65
N GLY A 177 -20.99 26.18 6.50
CA GLY A 177 -20.86 25.02 7.37
C GLY A 177 -21.71 23.83 6.90
N TRP A 178 -21.45 22.67 7.49
CA TRP A 178 -22.13 21.43 7.15
C TRP A 178 -23.35 21.19 8.06
N ALA A 179 -24.54 21.14 7.48
CA ALA A 179 -25.78 20.84 8.19
C ALA A 179 -26.68 19.89 7.39
N LYS A 180 -27.34 18.95 8.10
CA LYS A 180 -28.31 18.00 7.52
C LYS A 180 -29.51 18.73 6.89
N SER A 181 -29.93 19.84 7.49
CA SER A 181 -30.96 20.74 6.98
C SER A 181 -30.62 22.18 7.39
N PHE A 182 -31.16 23.16 6.66
CA PHE A 182 -31.08 24.58 6.98
C PHE A 182 -32.50 25.14 7.20
N ASP A 183 -32.61 26.28 7.87
CA ASP A 183 -33.87 26.99 8.18
C ASP A 183 -34.51 27.73 6.98
N GLY A 184 -34.09 27.40 5.75
CA GLY A 184 -34.50 28.08 4.52
C GLY A 184 -33.76 29.39 4.22
N THR A 185 -32.94 29.92 5.14
CA THR A 185 -32.04 31.06 4.82
C THR A 185 -30.91 30.67 3.86
N VAL A 186 -30.62 29.37 3.78
CA VAL A 186 -29.61 28.76 2.94
C VAL A 186 -30.25 27.62 2.14
N LYS A 187 -29.99 27.57 0.84
CA LYS A 187 -30.36 26.46 -0.05
C LYS A 187 -29.11 25.88 -0.70
N THR A 188 -28.98 24.56 -0.67
CA THR A 188 -27.78 23.84 -1.11
C THR A 188 -28.10 22.64 -1.99
N CYS A 189 -29.33 22.14 -1.95
CA CYS A 189 -29.85 21.18 -2.92
C CYS A 189 -31.00 21.80 -3.73
N ALA A 190 -31.16 21.38 -4.99
CA ALA A 190 -32.35 21.71 -5.79
C ALA A 190 -33.63 21.08 -5.21
N VAL A 191 -33.49 19.92 -4.57
CA VAL A 191 -34.52 19.24 -3.76
C VAL A 191 -33.81 18.73 -2.51
N GLU A 192 -34.28 19.10 -1.33
CA GLU A 192 -33.71 18.60 -0.07
C GLU A 192 -33.97 17.09 0.09
N PRO A 193 -33.01 16.32 0.64
CA PRO A 193 -33.12 14.88 0.75
C PRO A 193 -34.27 14.46 1.68
N VAL A 194 -35.17 13.62 1.15
CA VAL A 194 -36.22 12.94 1.93
C VAL A 194 -35.79 11.50 2.20
N LEU A 195 -36.19 10.93 3.34
CA LEU A 195 -35.95 9.54 3.66
C LEU A 195 -36.63 8.62 2.63
N ASP A 196 -35.84 7.76 2.00
CA ASP A 196 -36.32 6.76 1.05
C ASP A 196 -36.92 5.57 1.81
N GLU A 197 -38.26 5.54 1.88
CA GLU A 197 -39.04 4.55 2.64
C GLU A 197 -38.65 3.10 2.34
N LYS A 198 -38.22 2.82 1.11
CA LYS A 198 -37.83 1.47 0.67
C LYS A 198 -36.61 0.95 1.43
N ARG A 199 -35.74 1.82 1.94
CA ARG A 199 -34.56 1.42 2.73
C ARG A 199 -34.96 0.84 4.07
N CYS A 200 -35.97 1.41 4.72
CA CYS A 200 -36.48 0.89 5.99
C CYS A 200 -36.96 -0.56 5.85
N GLY A 201 -37.62 -0.90 4.73
CA GLY A 201 -38.06 -2.27 4.43
C GLY A 201 -36.93 -3.31 4.24
N THR A 202 -35.66 -2.89 4.17
CA THR A 202 -34.49 -3.80 4.08
C THR A 202 -33.80 -4.07 5.42
N ALA A 203 -34.21 -3.41 6.50
CA ALA A 203 -33.59 -3.54 7.81
C ALA A 203 -34.25 -4.63 8.67
N GLU A 204 -33.55 -5.76 8.85
CA GLU A 204 -34.06 -6.93 9.57
C GLU A 204 -33.91 -6.84 11.12
N TRP A 205 -33.19 -5.85 11.65
CA TRP A 205 -33.04 -5.63 13.09
C TRP A 205 -32.94 -4.13 13.45
N CYS A 206 -33.19 -3.81 14.72
CA CYS A 206 -33.30 -2.45 15.23
C CYS A 206 -32.10 -1.57 14.85
N GLY A 207 -30.88 -2.04 15.09
CA GLY A 207 -29.66 -1.27 14.79
C GLY A 207 -29.48 -0.95 13.31
N ALA A 208 -29.92 -1.81 12.37
CA ALA A 208 -29.92 -1.50 10.95
C ALA A 208 -31.02 -0.49 10.57
N CYS A 209 -32.16 -0.56 11.26
CA CYS A 209 -33.30 0.33 11.04
C CYS A 209 -33.00 1.77 11.48
N THR A 210 -32.55 1.97 12.72
CA THR A 210 -32.24 3.30 13.25
C THR A 210 -31.01 3.91 12.57
N ALA A 211 -30.04 3.08 12.16
CA ALA A 211 -28.94 3.50 11.29
C ALA A 211 -29.38 4.01 9.91
N ALA A 212 -30.48 3.49 9.36
CA ALA A 212 -31.08 3.98 8.12
C ALA A 212 -31.91 5.27 8.31
N GLY A 213 -32.06 5.77 9.54
CA GLY A 213 -32.90 6.93 9.87
C GLY A 213 -34.39 6.59 10.02
N CYS A 214 -34.70 5.30 10.16
CA CYS A 214 -36.07 4.76 10.26
C CYS A 214 -36.45 4.48 11.72
N ALA A 215 -37.74 4.37 12.01
CA ALA A 215 -38.25 4.00 13.34
C ALA A 215 -38.40 2.48 13.46
N TRP A 216 -37.78 1.89 14.48
CA TRP A 216 -37.98 0.50 14.84
C TRP A 216 -39.08 0.35 15.90
N CYS A 217 -39.96 -0.64 15.77
CA CYS A 217 -40.91 -1.02 16.81
C CYS A 217 -41.35 -2.49 16.66
N GLY A 218 -40.36 -3.39 16.59
CA GLY A 218 -40.54 -4.82 16.28
C GLY A 218 -40.46 -5.15 14.77
N ALA A 219 -40.72 -4.15 13.93
CA ALA A 219 -40.33 -4.08 12.52
C ALA A 219 -39.84 -2.66 12.20
N CYS A 220 -39.24 -2.47 11.03
CA CYS A 220 -38.70 -1.17 10.61
C CYS A 220 -39.68 -0.37 9.74
N TYR A 221 -39.94 0.89 10.11
CA TYR A 221 -40.88 1.78 9.43
C TYR A 221 -40.26 3.15 9.11
N PRO A 222 -40.70 3.86 8.05
CA PRO A 222 -40.16 5.18 7.68
C PRO A 222 -40.41 6.29 8.71
N SER A 223 -41.39 6.13 9.59
CA SER A 223 -41.78 7.14 10.58
C SER A 223 -42.31 6.50 11.84
N ALA A 224 -42.00 7.12 12.99
CA ALA A 224 -42.55 6.77 14.31
C ALA A 224 -44.09 6.74 14.33
N GLN A 225 -44.74 7.51 13.45
CA GLN A 225 -46.21 7.55 13.34
C GLN A 225 -46.83 6.21 12.95
N TYR A 226 -46.08 5.32 12.28
CA TYR A 226 -46.56 3.98 11.92
C TYR A 226 -46.44 2.96 13.09
N CYS A 227 -45.74 3.30 14.18
CA CYS A 227 -45.52 2.43 15.34
C CYS A 227 -46.71 2.35 16.32
N LEU A 228 -47.94 2.40 15.82
CA LEU A 228 -49.19 2.59 16.59
C LEU A 228 -49.48 1.52 17.66
N ARG A 229 -48.89 0.31 17.56
CA ARG A 229 -49.16 -0.82 18.48
C ARG A 229 -47.99 -1.20 19.40
N HIS A 230 -46.78 -0.65 19.17
CA HIS A 230 -45.55 -1.08 19.84
C HIS A 230 -44.68 0.11 20.27
N THR A 231 -45.31 1.22 20.66
CA THR A 231 -44.64 2.45 21.13
C THR A 231 -43.65 2.22 22.28
N HIS A 232 -43.95 1.27 23.18
CA HIS A 232 -43.05 0.90 24.29
C HIS A 232 -41.79 0.11 23.87
N GLN A 233 -41.72 -0.33 22.61
CA GLN A 233 -40.55 -0.98 22.01
C GLN A 233 -39.96 -0.13 20.88
N MET A 234 -40.31 1.15 20.84
CA MET A 234 -39.88 2.06 19.79
C MET A 234 -38.43 2.51 20.01
N ALA A 235 -37.65 2.50 18.94
CA ALA A 235 -36.31 3.08 18.91
C ALA A 235 -36.13 3.92 17.64
N LEU A 236 -35.64 5.15 17.82
CA LEU A 236 -35.28 6.11 16.77
C LEU A 236 -33.77 6.29 16.67
N SER A 237 -33.02 5.90 17.70
CA SER A 237 -31.55 5.87 17.74
C SER A 237 -31.01 4.47 18.03
N LEU A 238 -29.70 4.27 17.80
CA LEU A 238 -29.05 3.00 18.12
C LEU A 238 -28.99 2.74 19.63
N GLU A 239 -28.99 3.79 20.45
CA GLU A 239 -28.94 3.72 21.91
C GLU A 239 -30.27 3.18 22.49
N GLU A 240 -31.40 3.56 21.89
CA GLU A 240 -32.75 3.10 22.26
C GLU A 240 -33.01 1.62 21.91
N CYS A 241 -32.22 1.00 21.03
CA CYS A 241 -32.44 -0.39 20.60
C CYS A 241 -32.26 -1.45 21.70
N GLY A 242 -31.54 -1.12 22.79
CA GLY A 242 -31.25 -2.03 23.90
C GLY A 242 -30.56 -3.34 23.49
N GLY A 243 -30.47 -4.30 24.43
CA GLY A 243 -29.89 -5.62 24.15
C GLY A 243 -30.78 -6.51 23.27
N ALA A 244 -32.09 -6.28 23.28
CA ALA A 244 -33.08 -7.08 22.55
C ALA A 244 -33.15 -6.76 21.04
N GLY A 245 -32.69 -5.59 20.62
CA GLY A 245 -32.58 -5.19 19.20
C GLY A 245 -31.26 -5.58 18.53
N SER A 246 -30.48 -6.48 19.15
CA SER A 246 -29.18 -6.93 18.64
C SER A 246 -29.31 -7.86 17.42
N GLU A 247 -28.31 -7.80 16.53
CA GLU A 247 -28.28 -8.59 15.31
C GLU A 247 -28.43 -10.10 15.58
N PRO A 248 -29.25 -10.84 14.81
CA PRO A 248 -29.43 -12.26 15.02
C PRO A 248 -28.12 -13.05 14.94
N ALA A 249 -28.01 -14.03 15.83
CA ALA A 249 -26.92 -14.99 15.94
C ALA A 249 -26.37 -15.52 14.60
N ARG A 250 -27.30 -15.88 13.71
CA ARG A 250 -27.02 -16.52 12.41
C ARG A 250 -26.36 -15.54 11.43
N ASP A 251 -26.88 -14.32 11.38
CA ASP A 251 -26.52 -13.33 10.36
C ASP A 251 -25.22 -12.61 10.74
N ALA A 252 -25.00 -12.41 12.04
CA ALA A 252 -23.69 -12.08 12.58
C ALA A 252 -22.64 -13.17 12.27
N CYS A 253 -23.00 -14.46 12.35
CA CYS A 253 -22.10 -15.56 11.96
C CYS A 253 -21.84 -15.68 10.46
N ALA A 254 -22.83 -15.36 9.61
CA ALA A 254 -22.73 -15.51 8.16
C ALA A 254 -21.61 -14.66 7.52
N ARG A 255 -21.12 -13.64 8.25
CA ARG A 255 -19.99 -12.79 7.84
C ARG A 255 -18.60 -13.39 8.12
N TYR A 256 -18.52 -14.57 8.73
CA TYR A 256 -17.26 -15.21 9.12
C TYR A 256 -17.02 -16.52 8.35
N HIS A 257 -15.78 -16.72 7.88
CA HIS A 257 -15.41 -17.92 7.11
C HIS A 257 -15.31 -19.20 7.97
N SER A 258 -15.48 -19.13 9.29
CA SER A 258 -15.48 -20.30 10.17
C SER A 258 -16.36 -20.12 11.41
N CYS A 259 -16.91 -21.23 11.91
CA CYS A 259 -17.70 -21.25 13.14
C CYS A 259 -16.87 -20.78 14.35
N ALA A 260 -15.56 -21.07 14.38
CA ALA A 260 -14.64 -20.61 15.42
C ALA A 260 -14.51 -19.08 15.44
N ALA A 261 -14.38 -18.44 14.27
CA ALA A 261 -14.31 -16.99 14.16
C ALA A 261 -15.63 -16.31 14.60
N CYS A 262 -16.79 -16.87 14.24
CA CYS A 262 -18.06 -16.36 14.79
C CYS A 262 -18.16 -16.55 16.31
N HIS A 263 -17.82 -17.73 16.84
CA HIS A 263 -17.89 -18.02 18.27
C HIS A 263 -17.01 -17.04 19.08
N ALA A 264 -15.80 -16.73 18.59
CA ALA A 264 -14.93 -15.72 19.19
C ALA A 264 -15.60 -14.34 19.23
N HIS A 265 -16.22 -13.90 18.13
CA HIS A 265 -16.95 -12.62 18.06
C HIS A 265 -18.14 -12.56 19.03
N ARG A 266 -18.97 -13.61 19.09
CA ARG A 266 -20.24 -13.60 19.83
C ARG A 266 -20.09 -13.64 21.35
N HIS A 267 -18.98 -14.17 21.87
CA HIS A 267 -18.75 -14.29 23.32
C HIS A 267 -17.83 -13.19 23.89
N HIS A 268 -17.59 -12.10 23.16
CA HIS A 268 -16.68 -11.00 23.53
C HIS A 268 -15.26 -11.46 23.93
N HIS A 269 -14.87 -12.65 23.50
CA HIS A 269 -13.47 -13.03 23.43
C HIS A 269 -12.79 -12.10 22.41
N ALA A 270 -11.49 -11.82 22.61
CA ALA A 270 -10.72 -11.23 21.52
C ALA A 270 -10.87 -12.13 20.29
N HIS A 271 -10.97 -11.56 19.08
CA HIS A 271 -11.35 -12.25 17.83
C HIS A 271 -10.44 -13.40 17.37
N ASN A 272 -9.53 -13.87 18.22
CA ASN A 272 -8.36 -14.64 17.85
C ASN A 272 -8.38 -16.09 18.38
N ALA A 273 -9.51 -16.59 18.90
CA ALA A 273 -9.60 -17.98 19.35
C ALA A 273 -9.52 -18.95 18.15
N TYR A 274 -8.50 -19.83 18.16
CA TYR A 274 -8.21 -20.79 17.09
C TYR A 274 -9.40 -21.69 16.76
N GLY A 275 -9.55 -22.03 15.47
CA GLY A 275 -10.19 -23.28 15.07
C GLY A 275 -9.19 -24.42 15.23
N ALA A 276 -9.56 -25.50 15.93
CA ALA A 276 -8.71 -26.68 16.07
C ALA A 276 -8.64 -27.47 14.76
N SER A 277 -7.51 -27.38 14.05
CA SER A 277 -7.16 -28.34 12.99
C SER A 277 -6.65 -29.62 13.63
N PHE A 278 -7.45 -30.69 13.55
CA PHE A 278 -6.98 -32.03 13.94
C PHE A 278 -6.05 -32.64 12.87
N PRO A 279 -5.08 -33.47 13.27
CA PRO A 279 -3.97 -33.86 12.40
C PRO A 279 -4.28 -35.08 11.52
N LEU A 280 -3.65 -35.14 10.34
CA LEU A 280 -3.57 -36.34 9.51
C LEU A 280 -2.13 -36.59 9.06
N GLY A 281 -1.64 -37.80 9.31
CA GLY A 281 -0.44 -38.36 8.68
C GLY A 281 0.91 -37.93 9.29
N GLY A 282 1.47 -38.77 10.17
CA GLY A 282 2.85 -38.62 10.62
C GLY A 282 3.83 -39.47 9.81
N CYS A 283 5.10 -39.05 9.77
CA CYS A 283 6.23 -39.96 9.58
C CYS A 283 7.46 -39.50 10.37
N ARG A 284 8.46 -40.38 10.48
CA ARG A 284 9.38 -40.45 11.63
C ARG A 284 10.53 -39.43 11.59
N ALA A 285 11.05 -39.14 12.80
CA ALA A 285 12.23 -38.32 13.00
C ALA A 285 13.51 -38.97 12.45
N TRP A 286 14.46 -38.12 12.05
CA TRP A 286 15.88 -38.47 11.90
C TRP A 286 16.69 -37.45 12.71
N SER A 287 17.58 -37.93 13.59
CA SER A 287 18.56 -37.10 14.29
C SER A 287 19.98 -37.45 13.88
N THR A 288 20.84 -36.43 13.84
CA THR A 288 22.28 -36.54 14.09
C THR A 288 22.64 -35.31 14.92
N GLY A 289 23.48 -35.44 15.95
CA GLY A 289 23.71 -34.37 16.92
C GLY A 289 25.15 -34.21 17.35
N LEU A 290 25.38 -33.18 18.20
CA LEU A 290 26.63 -32.81 18.88
C LEU A 290 27.76 -32.25 17.97
N CYS A 291 28.64 -31.31 18.38
CA CYS A 291 28.67 -30.36 19.51
C CYS A 291 29.83 -29.33 19.34
N ALA A 292 29.89 -28.33 20.23
CA ALA A 292 31.00 -27.40 20.51
C ALA A 292 31.34 -26.33 19.44
N GLY A 293 31.91 -25.17 19.78
CA GLY A 293 32.32 -24.62 21.09
C GLY A 293 32.45 -23.08 21.03
N GLY A 294 32.60 -22.40 22.17
CA GLY A 294 32.53 -20.93 22.26
C GLY A 294 33.88 -20.20 22.21
N GLY A 295 33.84 -18.86 22.32
CA GLY A 295 35.04 -18.07 22.64
C GLY A 295 35.06 -16.60 22.20
N ALA A 296 35.20 -15.72 23.18
CA ALA A 296 35.86 -14.39 23.13
C ALA A 296 35.23 -13.21 22.34
N ALA A 297 35.29 -12.04 22.98
CA ALA A 297 35.06 -10.74 22.40
C ALA A 297 36.40 -10.01 22.14
N GLY A 298 36.46 -9.16 21.12
CA GLY A 298 37.56 -8.19 20.96
C GLY A 298 37.78 -7.67 19.54
N GLY A 299 37.94 -6.35 19.39
CA GLY A 299 38.63 -5.71 18.26
C GLY A 299 37.87 -5.60 16.93
N ARG A 300 37.52 -4.37 16.52
CA ARG A 300 37.08 -4.07 15.14
C ARG A 300 38.29 -3.68 14.28
N GLY A 301 38.57 -4.49 13.27
CA GLY A 301 39.49 -4.23 12.16
C GLY A 301 39.44 -5.42 11.22
N GLY A 302 39.05 -5.22 9.97
CA GLY A 302 38.96 -6.32 9.00
C GLY A 302 40.37 -6.79 8.65
N GLY A 303 40.81 -7.92 9.23
CA GLY A 303 42.15 -8.46 8.96
C GLY A 303 42.36 -8.84 7.49
N CYS A 304 43.61 -9.18 7.13
CA CYS A 304 44.13 -9.37 5.77
C CYS A 304 43.13 -9.84 4.68
N ALA A 305 42.28 -10.82 4.96
CA ALA A 305 41.25 -11.32 4.06
C ALA A 305 40.26 -10.25 3.51
N ALA A 306 40.21 -9.06 4.10
CA ALA A 306 39.40 -7.93 3.61
C ALA A 306 39.95 -7.27 2.32
N HIS A 307 41.21 -7.54 1.93
CA HIS A 307 41.83 -6.88 0.79
C HIS A 307 41.81 -7.77 -0.48
N ALA A 308 41.09 -7.32 -1.50
CA ALA A 308 40.97 -7.98 -2.79
C ALA A 308 42.09 -7.65 -3.81
N GLY A 309 43.17 -6.98 -3.41
CA GLY A 309 44.28 -6.66 -4.31
C GLY A 309 45.62 -6.73 -3.62
N CYS A 310 46.68 -7.12 -4.33
CA CYS A 310 48.00 -7.26 -3.74
C CYS A 310 48.54 -5.94 -3.14
N ALA A 311 48.30 -4.80 -3.80
CA ALA A 311 48.76 -3.50 -3.32
C ALA A 311 48.09 -3.10 -1.99
N SER A 312 46.77 -3.27 -1.87
CA SER A 312 46.03 -2.96 -0.64
C SER A 312 46.30 -4.00 0.47
N CYS A 313 46.42 -5.28 0.11
CA CYS A 313 46.84 -6.35 1.02
C CYS A 313 48.17 -6.04 1.72
N ARG A 314 49.15 -5.52 0.97
CA ARG A 314 50.48 -5.18 1.50
C ARG A 314 50.57 -3.82 2.19
N ALA A 315 49.51 -3.02 2.14
CA ALA A 315 49.41 -1.79 2.93
C ALA A 315 49.01 -2.07 4.37
N GLU A 316 48.34 -3.20 4.63
CA GLU A 316 47.97 -3.65 5.97
C GLU A 316 49.16 -4.34 6.67
N PRO A 317 49.53 -3.93 7.90
CA PRO A 317 50.60 -4.58 8.67
C PRO A 317 50.37 -6.07 8.91
N ALA A 318 51.44 -6.86 8.82
CA ALA A 318 51.42 -8.32 9.00
C ALA A 318 50.52 -9.09 7.99
N CYS A 319 50.26 -8.51 6.82
CA CYS A 319 49.58 -9.15 5.70
C CYS A 319 50.51 -9.36 4.49
N GLY A 320 50.24 -10.38 3.68
CA GLY A 320 50.94 -10.64 2.43
C GLY A 320 50.05 -11.36 1.43
N TRP A 321 50.36 -11.19 0.14
CA TRP A 321 49.57 -11.74 -0.95
C TRP A 321 50.07 -13.12 -1.35
N CYS A 322 49.17 -14.10 -1.49
CA CYS A 322 49.45 -15.41 -2.05
C CYS A 322 48.91 -15.49 -3.47
N ASP A 323 49.77 -15.59 -4.48
CA ASP A 323 49.37 -15.75 -5.88
C ASP A 323 48.80 -17.16 -6.14
N ASP A 324 47.73 -17.25 -6.95
CA ASP A 324 47.09 -18.53 -7.26
C ASP A 324 47.89 -19.40 -8.26
N GLY A 325 48.81 -18.79 -9.01
CA GLY A 325 49.64 -19.44 -10.01
C GLY A 325 48.99 -19.61 -11.38
N GLU A 326 47.78 -19.09 -11.61
CA GLU A 326 47.05 -19.17 -12.89
C GLU A 326 47.61 -18.17 -13.93
N GLY A 327 48.59 -17.34 -13.57
CA GLY A 327 49.22 -16.36 -14.47
C GLY A 327 48.35 -15.13 -14.79
N GLY A 328 47.21 -14.97 -14.13
CA GLY A 328 46.32 -13.80 -14.24
C GLY A 328 46.47 -12.75 -13.13
N GLY A 329 47.35 -12.98 -12.15
CA GLY A 329 47.58 -12.07 -11.02
C GLY A 329 46.47 -12.05 -9.98
N ARG A 330 45.74 -13.17 -9.82
CA ARG A 330 44.72 -13.39 -8.79
C ARG A 330 45.36 -14.10 -7.59
N GLY A 331 44.81 -13.89 -6.39
CA GLY A 331 45.38 -14.46 -5.18
C GLY A 331 44.57 -14.22 -3.91
N THR A 332 45.14 -14.58 -2.78
CA THR A 332 44.51 -14.45 -1.46
C THR A 332 45.40 -13.63 -0.53
N CYS A 333 44.85 -12.59 0.09
CA CYS A 333 45.55 -11.87 1.14
C CYS A 333 45.49 -12.64 2.47
N LEU A 334 46.66 -12.97 3.04
CA LEU A 334 46.79 -13.82 4.22
C LEU A 334 47.63 -13.12 5.31
N PRO A 335 47.37 -13.40 6.60
CA PRO A 335 48.27 -13.01 7.69
C PRO A 335 49.64 -13.69 7.56
N GLY A 336 50.73 -12.94 7.71
CA GLY A 336 52.08 -13.46 7.60
C GLY A 336 53.19 -12.42 7.71
N GLY A 337 54.41 -12.87 7.47
CA GLY A 337 55.60 -12.01 7.47
C GLY A 337 56.47 -12.21 6.23
N GLN A 338 57.56 -11.46 6.15
CA GLN A 338 58.50 -11.44 5.01
C GLN A 338 59.01 -12.82 4.55
N ARG A 339 58.98 -13.86 5.39
CA ARG A 339 59.46 -15.20 5.05
C ARG A 339 58.37 -16.18 4.61
N ARG A 340 57.12 -16.06 5.12
CA ARG A 340 56.00 -17.00 4.88
C ARG A 340 54.68 -16.49 5.51
N PRO A 341 53.51 -17.03 5.11
CA PRO A 341 52.27 -16.87 5.86
C PRO A 341 52.39 -17.43 7.30
N HIS A 342 51.52 -16.96 8.20
CA HIS A 342 51.45 -17.51 9.57
C HIS A 342 50.98 -18.97 9.60
N GLN A 343 50.20 -19.41 8.61
CA GLN A 343 49.86 -20.82 8.39
C GLN A 343 50.73 -21.41 7.25
N PRO A 344 51.79 -22.20 7.56
CA PRO A 344 52.88 -22.48 6.60
C PRO A 344 52.48 -23.25 5.34
N HIS A 345 51.38 -24.00 5.37
CA HIS A 345 50.94 -24.86 4.26
C HIS A 345 49.95 -24.20 3.31
N VAL A 346 49.52 -22.96 3.59
CA VAL A 346 48.46 -22.28 2.80
C VAL A 346 49.00 -21.60 1.55
N CYS A 347 50.28 -21.21 1.53
CA CYS A 347 50.92 -20.62 0.36
C CYS A 347 52.36 -21.14 0.15
N PRO A 348 52.70 -21.69 -1.02
CA PRO A 348 54.09 -21.99 -1.38
C PRO A 348 54.97 -20.74 -1.37
N GLN A 349 56.20 -20.85 -0.87
CA GLN A 349 57.11 -19.70 -0.68
C GLN A 349 57.38 -18.91 -1.98
N HIS A 350 57.38 -19.57 -3.14
CA HIS A 350 57.60 -18.92 -4.44
C HIS A 350 56.39 -18.12 -4.96
N ARG A 351 55.21 -18.27 -4.34
CA ARG A 351 53.98 -17.49 -4.62
C ARG A 351 53.63 -16.51 -3.49
N TRP A 352 54.56 -16.27 -2.57
CA TRP A 352 54.34 -15.43 -1.39
C TRP A 352 54.92 -14.02 -1.57
N HIS A 353 54.05 -13.01 -1.57
CA HIS A 353 54.33 -11.64 -1.96
C HIS A 353 54.10 -10.67 -0.79
N PHE A 354 55.12 -10.55 0.08
CA PHE A 354 55.10 -9.62 1.23
C PHE A 354 55.74 -8.25 0.91
N THR A 355 56.91 -8.21 0.27
CA THR A 355 57.61 -6.95 -0.08
C THR A 355 57.41 -6.44 -1.51
N ARG A 356 56.94 -7.28 -2.45
CA ARG A 356 56.66 -6.89 -3.84
C ARG A 356 55.52 -7.76 -4.37
N CYS A 357 54.61 -7.17 -5.13
CA CYS A 357 53.53 -7.90 -5.79
C CYS A 357 54.02 -8.76 -6.95
N PRO A 358 53.22 -9.73 -7.43
CA PRO A 358 53.48 -10.39 -8.70
C PRO A 358 53.66 -9.37 -9.82
N LEU A 359 54.49 -9.70 -10.82
CA LEU A 359 54.66 -8.88 -12.01
C LEU A 359 53.36 -8.82 -12.82
N CYS A 360 52.63 -9.94 -12.91
CA CYS A 360 51.34 -9.97 -13.57
C CYS A 360 50.21 -9.54 -12.61
N GLN A 361 49.42 -8.55 -13.02
CA GLN A 361 48.27 -8.03 -12.26
C GLN A 361 47.13 -7.72 -13.23
N CYS A 362 46.46 -8.77 -13.72
CA CYS A 362 45.31 -8.68 -14.63
C CYS A 362 43.99 -9.06 -13.94
N ASN A 363 43.99 -9.12 -12.61
CA ASN A 363 42.85 -9.47 -11.77
C ASN A 363 42.17 -10.81 -12.16
N GLY A 364 42.87 -11.70 -12.86
CA GLY A 364 42.30 -12.95 -13.38
C GLY A 364 41.31 -12.77 -14.55
N HIS A 365 41.36 -11.64 -15.25
CA HIS A 365 40.57 -11.36 -16.47
C HIS A 365 41.39 -11.44 -17.77
N ALA A 366 42.73 -11.49 -17.68
CA ALA A 366 43.64 -11.79 -18.78
C ALA A 366 44.88 -12.52 -18.23
N VAL A 367 45.69 -13.09 -19.12
CA VAL A 367 47.05 -13.58 -18.83
C VAL A 367 48.05 -12.50 -19.27
N CYS A 368 49.22 -12.45 -18.64
CA CYS A 368 50.26 -11.50 -19.05
C CYS A 368 51.14 -11.98 -20.22
N ASP A 369 51.64 -11.01 -20.99
CA ASP A 369 52.74 -11.22 -21.95
C ASP A 369 54.12 -11.32 -21.26
N GLU A 370 55.17 -11.57 -22.04
CA GLU A 370 56.56 -11.67 -21.57
C GLU A 370 57.09 -10.38 -20.92
N ALA A 371 56.45 -9.23 -21.15
CA ALA A 371 56.75 -7.95 -20.52
C ALA A 371 55.83 -7.64 -19.33
N ALA A 372 55.10 -8.63 -18.83
CA ALA A 372 54.15 -8.56 -17.72
C ALA A 372 52.95 -7.60 -17.93
N ARG A 373 52.55 -7.37 -19.19
CA ARG A 373 51.35 -6.59 -19.54
C ARG A 373 50.16 -7.51 -19.81
N CYS A 374 48.96 -7.08 -19.43
CA CYS A 374 47.74 -7.87 -19.68
C CYS A 374 47.42 -7.96 -21.16
N VAL A 375 47.24 -9.18 -21.67
CA VAL A 375 46.83 -9.41 -23.07
C VAL A 375 45.40 -8.90 -23.26
N GLN A 376 45.26 -7.90 -24.12
CA GLN A 376 43.98 -7.27 -24.44
C GLN A 376 43.27 -7.99 -25.61
N PRO A 377 41.92 -8.03 -25.64
CA PRO A 377 40.99 -7.44 -24.68
C PRO A 377 40.79 -8.31 -23.42
N CYS A 378 40.61 -7.66 -22.27
CA CYS A 378 40.22 -8.30 -21.02
C CYS A 378 38.91 -9.13 -21.15
N GLY A 379 38.87 -10.28 -20.47
CA GLY A 379 37.71 -11.17 -20.37
C GLY A 379 36.64 -10.69 -19.38
N ALA A 380 35.49 -11.39 -19.38
CA ALA A 380 34.38 -11.23 -18.42
C ALA A 380 33.88 -9.78 -18.18
N ARG A 381 33.94 -8.93 -19.22
CA ARG A 381 33.49 -7.51 -19.19
C ARG A 381 34.33 -6.60 -18.26
N ALA A 382 35.57 -6.95 -17.97
CA ALA A 382 36.57 -5.99 -17.48
C ALA A 382 37.22 -5.21 -18.66
N VAL A 383 37.86 -4.09 -18.35
CA VAL A 383 38.67 -3.22 -19.24
C VAL A 383 39.79 -2.54 -18.43
N GLY A 384 40.72 -1.88 -19.13
CA GLY A 384 41.87 -1.19 -18.54
C GLY A 384 43.16 -2.00 -18.65
N ASP A 385 44.31 -1.35 -18.48
CA ASP A 385 45.63 -1.96 -18.65
C ASP A 385 45.90 -3.12 -17.67
N HIS A 386 45.18 -3.14 -16.54
CA HIS A 386 45.19 -4.17 -15.49
C HIS A 386 43.87 -4.95 -15.37
N CYS A 387 42.94 -4.77 -16.31
CA CYS A 387 41.59 -5.36 -16.27
C CYS A 387 40.85 -5.11 -14.94
N ASP A 388 41.00 -3.90 -14.39
CA ASP A 388 40.59 -3.49 -13.05
C ASP A 388 39.30 -2.66 -13.02
N THR A 389 38.76 -2.31 -14.19
CA THR A 389 37.55 -1.48 -14.34
C THR A 389 36.48 -2.24 -15.13
N CYS A 390 35.19 -2.08 -14.80
CA CYS A 390 34.12 -2.69 -15.60
C CYS A 390 33.90 -1.97 -16.95
N ALA A 391 33.60 -2.75 -17.99
CA ALA A 391 33.30 -2.26 -19.32
C ALA A 391 32.06 -1.35 -19.34
N PRO A 392 31.90 -0.47 -20.35
CA PRO A 392 30.72 0.36 -20.50
C PRO A 392 29.39 -0.42 -20.39
N ALA A 393 28.37 0.22 -19.83
CA ALA A 393 27.08 -0.38 -19.48
C ALA A 393 27.12 -1.52 -18.44
N HIS A 394 28.26 -1.69 -17.73
CA HIS A 394 28.41 -2.64 -16.62
C HIS A 394 29.04 -1.95 -15.39
N TRP A 395 28.84 -2.53 -14.21
CA TRP A 395 29.35 -2.02 -12.94
C TRP A 395 29.69 -3.16 -11.95
N GLY A 396 30.53 -2.84 -10.96
CA GLY A 396 31.01 -3.77 -9.94
C GLY A 396 32.52 -3.65 -9.76
N THR A 397 33.10 -4.60 -9.03
CA THR A 397 34.55 -4.67 -8.82
C THR A 397 35.12 -5.91 -9.51
N PRO A 398 35.85 -5.78 -10.63
CA PRO A 398 36.50 -6.93 -11.30
C PRO A 398 37.80 -7.36 -10.62
N LEU A 399 38.19 -6.73 -9.51
CA LEU A 399 39.39 -7.12 -8.76
C LEU A 399 39.32 -8.59 -8.35
N ASN A 400 40.45 -9.30 -8.50
CA ASN A 400 40.64 -10.69 -8.06
C ASN A 400 39.64 -11.73 -8.64
N GLY A 401 39.13 -11.52 -9.84
CA GLY A 401 38.15 -12.39 -10.49
C GLY A 401 36.70 -12.06 -10.14
N GLY A 402 36.43 -10.84 -9.67
CA GLY A 402 35.07 -10.34 -9.48
C GLY A 402 34.28 -10.21 -10.78
N VAL A 403 32.97 -9.99 -10.67
CA VAL A 403 32.04 -10.05 -11.82
C VAL A 403 31.36 -8.71 -12.03
N CYS A 404 31.48 -8.17 -13.25
CA CYS A 404 30.78 -6.96 -13.69
C CYS A 404 29.33 -7.28 -14.08
N GLN A 405 28.36 -6.55 -13.49
CA GLN A 405 26.93 -6.71 -13.72
C GLN A 405 26.38 -5.64 -14.66
N PRO A 406 25.35 -5.91 -15.48
CA PRO A 406 24.71 -4.88 -16.33
C PRO A 406 24.08 -3.73 -15.53
N CYS A 407 24.11 -2.51 -16.09
CA CYS A 407 23.44 -1.34 -15.52
C CYS A 407 21.90 -1.51 -15.48
N SER A 408 21.30 -1.43 -14.29
CA SER A 408 19.84 -1.60 -14.10
C SER A 408 19.09 -0.26 -14.08
N CYS A 409 19.05 0.45 -15.20
CA CYS A 409 18.59 1.85 -15.29
C CYS A 409 17.12 2.05 -15.72
N ASN A 410 16.23 1.07 -15.48
CA ASN A 410 14.78 1.17 -15.79
C ASN A 410 14.45 1.62 -17.24
N ALA A 411 15.32 1.29 -18.21
CA ALA A 411 15.26 1.73 -19.61
C ALA A 411 15.33 3.27 -19.83
N GLN A 412 15.84 4.03 -18.86
CA GLN A 412 16.00 5.50 -18.91
C GLN A 412 17.47 5.96 -19.07
N ALA A 413 18.40 5.03 -19.04
CA ALA A 413 19.81 5.19 -19.41
C ALA A 413 20.38 3.84 -19.88
N VAL A 414 21.46 3.88 -20.65
CA VAL A 414 22.23 2.69 -21.04
C VAL A 414 23.56 2.61 -20.27
N SER A 415 24.07 3.75 -19.81
CA SER A 415 25.34 3.88 -19.09
C SER A 415 25.14 4.17 -17.60
N CYS A 416 26.03 3.60 -16.79
CA CYS A 416 26.13 3.87 -15.35
C CYS A 416 27.61 3.94 -14.94
N ALA A 417 27.88 4.46 -13.74
CA ALA A 417 29.21 4.51 -13.16
C ALA A 417 29.72 3.08 -12.84
N ALA A 418 30.95 2.78 -13.27
CA ALA A 418 31.50 1.41 -13.25
C ALA A 418 31.74 0.86 -11.84
N ASP A 419 31.91 1.72 -10.83
CA ASP A 419 32.17 1.38 -9.44
C ASP A 419 30.88 1.18 -8.61
N THR A 420 29.88 2.03 -8.87
CA THR A 420 28.69 2.23 -8.02
C THR A 420 27.38 1.82 -8.67
N GLY A 421 27.37 1.53 -9.97
CA GLY A 421 26.16 1.19 -10.73
C GLY A 421 25.21 2.36 -10.97
N ARG A 422 25.64 3.58 -10.66
CA ARG A 422 24.82 4.80 -10.70
C ARG A 422 24.51 5.24 -12.14
N CYS A 423 23.25 5.20 -12.53
CA CYS A 423 22.81 5.50 -13.90
C CYS A 423 22.97 6.98 -14.30
N TYR A 424 23.46 7.22 -15.52
CA TYR A 424 23.51 8.55 -16.15
C TYR A 424 22.20 8.80 -16.92
N CYS A 425 21.14 9.20 -16.20
CA CYS A 425 19.79 9.38 -16.75
C CYS A 425 19.76 10.35 -17.95
N SER A 426 19.34 9.88 -19.13
CA SER A 426 19.31 10.68 -20.37
C SER A 426 17.95 11.36 -20.61
N THR A 427 16.87 10.79 -20.09
CA THR A 427 15.52 11.37 -20.17
C THR A 427 15.40 12.62 -19.29
N LYS A 428 15.15 13.78 -19.91
CA LYS A 428 15.02 15.09 -19.22
C LYS A 428 13.96 15.04 -18.11
N GLY A 429 14.43 15.12 -16.86
CA GLY A 429 13.59 15.14 -15.65
C GLY A 429 13.75 13.93 -14.73
N LEU A 430 14.30 12.80 -15.20
CA LEU A 430 14.49 11.61 -14.38
C LEU A 430 15.84 11.62 -13.64
N ALA A 431 15.85 11.21 -12.38
CA ALA A 431 17.03 11.23 -11.50
C ALA A 431 16.94 10.19 -10.38
N GLY A 432 18.10 9.78 -9.87
CA GLY A 432 18.26 8.69 -8.91
C GLY A 432 19.23 7.64 -9.46
N ASP A 433 19.75 6.75 -8.61
CA ASP A 433 20.81 5.82 -9.03
C ASP A 433 20.30 4.79 -10.04
N ARG A 434 18.97 4.64 -10.15
CA ARG A 434 18.26 3.92 -11.22
C ARG A 434 17.14 4.77 -11.87
N CYS A 435 17.20 6.10 -11.73
CA CYS A 435 16.24 7.09 -12.25
C CYS A 435 14.79 6.98 -11.65
N ASP A 436 14.56 7.37 -10.37
CA ASP A 436 13.52 6.76 -9.48
C ASP A 436 12.51 7.59 -8.57
N LYS A 437 12.77 8.75 -7.91
CA LYS A 437 11.83 9.37 -6.88
C LYS A 437 11.56 10.91 -7.01
N TYR A 438 10.41 11.53 -6.65
CA TYR A 438 9.97 12.90 -7.15
C TYR A 438 9.97 14.15 -6.20
N LYS A 439 10.04 15.40 -6.74
CA LYS A 439 9.52 16.68 -6.19
C LYS A 439 8.87 17.63 -7.23
N THR A 440 7.75 18.24 -6.85
CA THR A 440 6.85 19.02 -7.73
C THR A 440 7.22 20.49 -7.95
N ALA A 441 7.65 21.23 -6.92
CA ALA A 441 7.93 22.67 -7.02
C ALA A 441 9.13 23.01 -7.93
N GLU A 442 10.05 22.06 -8.08
CA GLU A 442 11.26 22.18 -8.91
C GLU A 442 11.18 21.35 -10.20
N ASN A 443 10.08 20.62 -10.42
CA ASN A 443 9.93 19.61 -11.47
C ASN A 443 11.12 18.62 -11.52
N ARG A 444 11.61 18.19 -10.36
CA ARG A 444 12.90 17.52 -10.20
C ARG A 444 12.80 16.32 -9.26
N TRP A 445 13.32 15.18 -9.69
CA TRP A 445 13.25 13.93 -8.94
C TRP A 445 14.36 13.90 -7.84
N TYR A 446 14.00 13.57 -6.58
CA TYR A 446 14.87 13.48 -5.39
C TYR A 446 14.65 12.18 -4.59
N PRO A 447 15.73 11.50 -4.16
CA PRO A 447 15.62 10.36 -3.26
C PRO A 447 15.46 10.77 -1.80
N ILE A 448 14.35 10.35 -1.21
CA ILE A 448 14.28 10.11 0.24
C ILE A 448 15.07 8.81 0.52
N LYS A 449 16.12 8.90 1.33
CA LYS A 449 16.91 7.75 1.83
C LYS A 449 16.31 7.25 3.15
N ALA A 450 16.19 5.94 3.35
CA ALA A 450 16.05 5.44 4.71
C ALA A 450 17.35 5.74 5.47
N ILE A 451 17.28 6.21 6.72
CA ILE A 451 18.46 6.25 7.60
C ILE A 451 18.60 4.85 8.20
N ASP A 452 19.32 3.98 7.49
CA ASP A 452 19.57 2.59 7.90
C ASP A 452 20.65 2.48 9.00
N GLU A 453 20.54 3.30 10.05
CA GLU A 453 21.31 3.14 11.29
C GLU A 453 20.82 1.92 12.08
N GLY A 454 21.07 0.72 11.55
CA GLY A 454 20.80 -0.56 12.21
C GLY A 454 19.69 -1.43 11.61
N ALA A 455 19.42 -1.33 10.31
CA ALA A 455 18.48 -2.22 9.57
C ALA A 455 16.99 -2.17 10.02
N ILE A 456 16.53 -1.02 10.52
CA ILE A 456 15.14 -0.82 10.96
C ILE A 456 14.34 -0.11 9.85
N SER A 457 13.95 -0.82 8.81
CA SER A 457 13.02 -0.34 7.77
C SER A 457 12.00 -1.42 7.38
N PRO A 458 10.78 -1.06 6.92
CA PRO A 458 9.75 -2.04 6.57
C PRO A 458 10.19 -2.91 5.39
N ALA A 459 10.05 -4.23 5.53
CA ALA A 459 10.26 -5.17 4.44
C ALA A 459 9.40 -4.81 3.19
N PRO A 460 9.91 -5.02 1.96
CA PRO A 460 9.18 -4.76 0.72
C PRO A 460 7.81 -5.43 0.71
N ARG A 461 6.75 -4.66 0.38
CA ARG A 461 5.36 -5.12 0.51
C ARG A 461 4.40 -4.49 -0.48
N PHE A 462 3.37 -5.23 -0.84
CA PHE A 462 2.25 -4.78 -1.66
C PHE A 462 0.90 -4.95 -0.94
N ALA A 463 -0.17 -4.38 -1.50
CA ALA A 463 -1.52 -4.41 -0.92
C ALA A 463 -1.60 -3.92 0.55
N HIS A 464 -0.66 -3.06 0.95
CA HIS A 464 -0.66 -2.32 2.21
C HIS A 464 -1.44 -1.00 2.04
N SER A 465 -1.77 -0.35 3.16
CA SER A 465 -2.29 1.02 3.16
C SER A 465 -1.29 1.98 3.80
N ALA A 466 -1.13 3.17 3.23
CA ALA A 466 -0.30 4.24 3.77
C ALA A 466 -1.09 5.53 3.95
N VAL A 467 -0.89 6.25 5.05
CA VAL A 467 -1.47 7.58 5.31
C VAL A 467 -0.38 8.56 5.72
N MET A 468 -0.56 9.83 5.36
CA MET A 468 0.31 10.94 5.78
C MET A 468 -0.31 11.67 6.97
N TYR A 469 0.54 12.06 7.94
CA TYR A 469 0.18 12.97 9.03
C TYR A 469 1.36 13.91 9.30
N GLY A 470 1.24 15.17 8.89
CA GLY A 470 2.35 16.13 8.97
C GLY A 470 3.56 15.65 8.15
N ASP A 471 4.71 15.53 8.82
CA ASP A 471 5.96 14.99 8.29
C ASP A 471 6.09 13.45 8.43
N GLU A 472 5.11 12.77 9.02
CA GLU A 472 5.14 11.32 9.23
C GLU A 472 4.30 10.56 8.19
N VAL A 473 4.90 9.56 7.55
CA VAL A 473 4.18 8.50 6.83
C VAL A 473 3.90 7.34 7.77
N ILE A 474 2.68 6.81 7.74
CA ILE A 474 2.25 5.64 8.51
C ILE A 474 1.86 4.54 7.52
N VAL A 475 2.51 3.38 7.61
CA VAL A 475 2.23 2.20 6.79
C VAL A 475 1.66 1.10 7.68
N TYR A 476 0.60 0.43 7.24
CA TYR A 476 -0.01 -0.69 7.95
C TYR A 476 -0.20 -1.89 7.02
N GLY A 477 0.07 -3.08 7.55
CA GLY A 477 -0.25 -4.37 6.93
C GLY A 477 0.47 -4.63 5.60
N GLY A 478 -0.25 -5.28 4.70
CA GLY A 478 0.21 -5.72 3.38
C GLY A 478 0.73 -7.16 3.34
N VAL A 479 1.18 -7.55 2.16
CA VAL A 479 1.85 -8.83 1.89
C VAL A 479 3.35 -8.59 1.77
N VAL A 480 4.14 -9.25 2.61
CA VAL A 480 5.62 -9.31 2.54
C VAL A 480 6.06 -10.62 1.90
N ALA A 481 7.27 -10.64 1.32
CA ALA A 481 7.87 -11.90 0.86
C ALA A 481 8.26 -12.77 2.07
N SER A 482 7.98 -14.07 1.98
CA SER A 482 8.32 -15.09 2.96
C SER A 482 9.12 -16.22 2.30
N ASP A 483 10.16 -16.68 3.00
CA ASP A 483 11.00 -17.78 2.55
C ASP A 483 10.41 -19.16 2.90
N GLU A 484 9.26 -19.23 3.58
CA GLU A 484 8.52 -20.48 3.86
C GLU A 484 7.44 -20.77 2.78
N PRO A 485 7.66 -21.70 1.84
CA PRO A 485 6.74 -21.95 0.73
C PRO A 485 5.34 -22.44 1.15
N GLU A 486 5.20 -23.08 2.32
CA GLU A 486 3.93 -23.68 2.77
C GLU A 486 2.99 -22.71 3.51
N ARG A 487 3.45 -21.53 3.93
CA ARG A 487 2.60 -20.51 4.57
C ARG A 487 1.97 -19.51 3.60
N GLY A 488 2.42 -19.49 2.35
CA GLY A 488 1.88 -18.61 1.32
C GLY A 488 0.44 -18.96 0.96
N GLY A 489 -0.52 -18.17 1.44
CA GLY A 489 -1.96 -18.36 1.24
C GLY A 489 -2.47 -18.12 -0.19
N GLY A 490 -1.84 -18.72 -1.21
CA GLY A 490 -2.24 -18.69 -2.61
C GLY A 490 -2.04 -17.35 -3.36
N LEU A 491 -1.61 -16.30 -2.67
CA LEU A 491 -1.18 -15.04 -3.28
C LEU A 491 0.31 -15.17 -3.66
N ALA A 492 0.58 -15.29 -4.96
CA ALA A 492 1.95 -15.32 -5.49
C ALA A 492 2.71 -14.06 -5.04
N GLY A 493 3.80 -14.26 -4.30
CA GLY A 493 4.66 -13.16 -3.85
C GLY A 493 5.48 -12.58 -5.00
N LEU A 494 6.17 -11.47 -4.71
CA LEU A 494 7.25 -11.00 -5.58
C LEU A 494 8.26 -12.15 -5.79
N GLU A 495 8.77 -12.26 -7.02
CA GLU A 495 9.87 -13.17 -7.37
C GLU A 495 9.60 -14.67 -7.10
N GLY A 496 8.32 -15.09 -7.07
CA GLY A 496 7.95 -16.50 -6.94
C GLY A 496 8.06 -17.07 -5.52
N ARG A 497 8.31 -16.23 -4.51
CA ARG A 497 8.28 -16.62 -3.10
C ARG A 497 6.85 -16.68 -2.55
N ALA A 498 6.67 -17.31 -1.40
CA ALA A 498 5.42 -17.24 -0.67
C ALA A 498 5.15 -15.81 -0.17
N GLY A 499 3.88 -15.40 -0.15
CA GLY A 499 3.45 -14.13 0.43
C GLY A 499 2.87 -14.32 1.83
N GLU A 500 3.42 -13.65 2.84
CA GLU A 500 2.87 -13.61 4.19
C GLU A 500 2.14 -12.28 4.44
N VAL A 501 0.93 -12.35 4.99
CA VAL A 501 0.14 -11.15 5.35
C VAL A 501 0.55 -10.70 6.75
N THR A 502 1.05 -9.47 6.88
CA THR A 502 1.54 -8.93 8.15
C THR A 502 0.49 -8.03 8.83
N ASN A 503 0.63 -7.83 10.15
CA ASN A 503 -0.12 -6.84 10.93
C ASN A 503 0.75 -5.66 11.39
N GLU A 504 1.98 -5.56 10.87
CA GLU A 504 2.92 -4.51 11.24
C GLU A 504 2.39 -3.09 11.00
N VAL A 505 2.73 -2.19 11.91
CA VAL A 505 2.58 -0.75 11.78
C VAL A 505 3.96 -0.11 11.76
N TRP A 506 4.27 0.64 10.71
CA TRP A 506 5.53 1.37 10.55
C TRP A 506 5.28 2.87 10.48
N ARG A 507 6.10 3.65 11.19
CA ARG A 507 6.08 5.12 11.13
C ARG A 507 7.41 5.61 10.61
N GLY A 508 7.38 6.31 9.48
CA GLY A 508 8.55 6.95 8.86
C GLY A 508 8.45 8.46 9.02
N ARG A 509 9.37 9.07 9.80
CA ARG A 509 9.46 10.54 9.86
C ARG A 509 10.29 11.04 8.70
N ILE A 510 9.71 11.89 7.86
CA ILE A 510 10.36 12.46 6.67
C ILE A 510 11.07 13.76 7.06
N GLN A 511 12.39 13.78 6.90
CA GLN A 511 13.24 14.96 7.14
C GLN A 511 13.98 15.29 5.84
N GLU A 512 13.52 16.32 5.13
CA GLU A 512 14.07 16.77 3.84
C GLU A 512 14.19 15.67 2.76
N ASN A 513 15.33 14.97 2.74
CA ASN A 513 15.68 13.90 1.80
C ASN A 513 15.97 12.57 2.54
N THR A 514 15.50 12.41 3.78
CA THR A 514 15.60 11.17 4.55
C THR A 514 14.27 10.76 5.18
N VAL A 515 14.12 9.47 5.47
CA VAL A 515 13.04 8.90 6.28
C VAL A 515 13.63 8.07 7.41
N ILE A 516 13.26 8.41 8.63
CA ILE A 516 13.63 7.66 9.83
C ILE A 516 12.48 6.73 10.16
N TRP A 517 12.65 5.45 9.85
CA TRP A 517 11.65 4.42 10.12
C TRP A 517 11.71 3.96 11.58
N SER A 518 10.53 3.68 12.12
CA SER A 518 10.34 3.06 13.42
C SER A 518 9.25 2.02 13.32
N ASN A 519 9.51 0.82 13.85
CA ASN A 519 8.46 -0.18 14.01
C ASN A 519 7.56 0.29 15.17
N ALA A 520 6.34 0.68 14.82
CA ALA A 520 5.34 1.20 15.74
C ALA A 520 4.26 0.17 16.06
N THR A 521 4.46 -1.10 15.69
CA THR A 521 3.54 -2.21 15.97
C THR A 521 3.36 -2.36 17.47
N PRO A 522 2.16 -2.14 18.04
CA PRO A 522 1.97 -2.22 19.48
C PRO A 522 2.29 -3.62 20.03
N THR A 523 3.17 -3.67 21.02
CA THR A 523 3.58 -4.89 21.73
C THR A 523 2.78 -5.13 23.02
N ALA A 524 2.12 -4.10 23.55
CA ALA A 524 1.38 -4.13 24.80
C ALA A 524 -0.13 -3.94 24.59
N CYS A 525 -0.90 -4.99 24.85
CA CYS A 525 -2.36 -5.00 24.78
C CYS A 525 -2.95 -4.22 25.98
N SER A 526 -3.98 -3.40 25.73
CA SER A 526 -4.77 -2.78 26.79
C SER A 526 -6.27 -3.07 26.58
N PRO A 527 -6.96 -3.75 27.51
CA PRO A 527 -6.42 -4.40 28.71
C PRO A 527 -5.44 -5.53 28.38
N HIS A 528 -4.55 -5.85 29.31
CA HIS A 528 -3.61 -6.97 29.17
C HIS A 528 -4.38 -8.29 29.00
N ARG A 529 -4.19 -8.97 27.86
CA ARG A 529 -4.66 -10.35 27.63
C ARG A 529 -3.44 -11.26 27.47
N THR A 530 -3.49 -12.43 28.09
CA THR A 530 -2.43 -13.45 28.03
C THR A 530 -2.43 -14.20 26.69
N ALA A 531 -1.35 -14.95 26.45
CA ALA A 531 -1.18 -15.83 25.30
C ALA A 531 -2.38 -16.81 25.13
N PRO A 532 -2.72 -17.27 23.90
CA PRO A 532 -1.84 -17.32 22.72
C PRO A 532 -1.81 -16.08 21.80
N LEU A 533 -2.55 -15.01 22.11
CA LEU A 533 -3.12 -14.15 21.06
C LEU A 533 -2.54 -12.72 21.05
N LYS A 534 -1.23 -12.61 20.78
CA LYS A 534 -0.40 -11.38 20.82
C LYS A 534 -0.77 -10.26 19.79
N HIS A 535 -2.02 -10.13 19.38
CA HIS A 535 -2.47 -9.13 18.40
C HIS A 535 -2.78 -7.76 19.04
N CYS A 536 -1.82 -7.22 19.79
CA CYS A 536 -1.95 -5.90 20.41
C CYS A 536 -1.92 -4.76 19.36
N GLY A 537 -1.40 -5.06 18.17
CA GLY A 537 -1.19 -4.12 17.06
C GLY A 537 -2.14 -4.20 15.87
N GLY A 538 -3.27 -4.89 16.00
CA GLY A 538 -4.23 -5.06 14.92
C GLY A 538 -4.12 -6.41 14.19
N LEU A 539 -5.03 -6.62 13.25
CA LEU A 539 -5.16 -7.85 12.46
C LEU A 539 -4.11 -7.96 11.35
N HIS A 540 -3.79 -9.18 10.92
CA HIS A 540 -3.00 -9.44 9.72
C HIS A 540 -3.89 -9.17 8.50
N LEU A 541 -3.61 -8.09 7.75
CA LEU A 541 -4.48 -7.64 6.66
C LEU A 541 -3.71 -7.25 5.40
N SER A 542 -4.31 -7.56 4.25
CA SER A 542 -3.92 -7.07 2.94
C SER A 542 -5.16 -6.61 2.15
N GLY A 543 -4.97 -5.73 1.17
CA GLY A 543 -6.06 -5.23 0.32
C GLY A 543 -7.09 -4.36 1.04
N HIS A 544 -6.70 -3.75 2.16
CA HIS A 544 -7.49 -2.78 2.92
C HIS A 544 -7.19 -1.34 2.47
N THR A 545 -8.08 -0.42 2.82
CA THR A 545 -7.84 1.02 2.70
C THR A 545 -7.69 1.64 4.09
N ALA A 546 -6.88 2.69 4.21
CA ALA A 546 -6.75 3.48 5.42
C ALA A 546 -6.86 4.97 5.10
N VAL A 547 -7.51 5.70 5.98
CA VAL A 547 -7.69 7.15 5.88
C VAL A 547 -7.36 7.81 7.20
N LEU A 548 -6.93 9.06 7.15
CA LEU A 548 -6.80 9.91 8.33
C LEU A 548 -8.14 10.61 8.58
N ALA A 549 -8.68 10.47 9.79
CA ALA A 549 -9.88 11.17 10.25
C ALA A 549 -9.55 12.05 11.46
N HIS A 550 -10.31 13.13 11.65
CA HIS A 550 -10.23 14.00 12.82
C HIS A 550 -11.52 13.88 13.63
N ILE A 551 -11.42 13.51 14.91
CA ILE A 551 -12.56 13.17 15.77
C ILE A 551 -12.71 14.19 16.90
N GLY A 552 -13.97 14.52 17.21
CA GLY A 552 -14.36 15.36 18.33
C GLY A 552 -14.00 16.85 18.18
N PRO A 553 -14.38 17.68 19.15
CA PRO A 553 -14.14 19.13 19.13
C PRO A 553 -12.64 19.49 19.19
N THR A 554 -11.79 18.57 19.64
CA THR A 554 -10.33 18.74 19.67
C THR A 554 -9.61 18.32 18.38
N GLN A 555 -10.36 17.92 17.34
CA GLN A 555 -9.84 17.49 16.03
C GLN A 555 -8.73 16.41 16.14
N LYS A 556 -8.92 15.46 17.06
CA LYS A 556 -7.94 14.41 17.35
C LYS A 556 -7.77 13.51 16.14
N ALA A 557 -6.56 13.51 15.58
CA ALA A 557 -6.22 12.70 14.42
C ALA A 557 -6.16 11.20 14.77
N VAL A 558 -6.89 10.39 13.99
CA VAL A 558 -7.02 8.93 14.12
C VAL A 558 -6.87 8.31 12.73
N MET A 559 -6.04 7.28 12.62
CA MET A 559 -5.98 6.46 11.40
C MET A 559 -7.11 5.44 11.45
N VAL A 560 -7.98 5.44 10.44
CA VAL A 560 -9.11 4.51 10.35
C VAL A 560 -8.84 3.53 9.21
N VAL A 561 -8.71 2.25 9.53
CA VAL A 561 -8.51 1.18 8.54
C VAL A 561 -9.81 0.44 8.30
N PHE A 562 -10.20 0.31 7.03
CA PHE A 562 -11.41 -0.35 6.59
C PHE A 562 -11.09 -1.69 5.92
N PHE A 563 -11.73 -2.76 6.41
CA PHE A 563 -11.84 -4.05 5.75
C PHE A 563 -10.48 -4.72 5.44
N GLY A 564 -10.35 -5.36 4.28
CA GLY A 564 -9.19 -6.16 3.88
C GLY A 564 -9.41 -7.66 4.00
N HIS A 565 -8.40 -8.44 3.62
CA HIS A 565 -8.38 -9.89 3.73
C HIS A 565 -7.35 -10.34 4.77
N SER A 566 -7.74 -11.24 5.66
CA SER A 566 -6.87 -11.90 6.63
C SER A 566 -6.77 -13.40 6.36
N PRO A 567 -5.57 -14.02 6.36
CA PRO A 567 -5.44 -15.48 6.23
C PRO A 567 -6.20 -16.28 7.30
N HIS A 568 -6.45 -15.68 8.47
CA HIS A 568 -7.09 -16.36 9.60
C HIS A 568 -8.62 -16.19 9.65
N TYR A 569 -9.16 -15.13 9.03
CA TYR A 569 -10.57 -14.74 9.17
C TYR A 569 -11.31 -14.61 7.84
N GLY A 570 -10.59 -14.60 6.71
CA GLY A 570 -11.13 -14.26 5.40
C GLY A 570 -11.29 -12.76 5.22
N TYR A 571 -12.35 -12.35 4.51
CA TYR A 571 -12.66 -10.94 4.29
C TYR A 571 -13.23 -10.27 5.55
N MET A 572 -12.61 -9.16 5.96
CA MET A 572 -13.00 -8.40 7.13
C MET A 572 -14.10 -7.39 6.81
N HIS A 573 -15.09 -7.31 7.69
CA HIS A 573 -16.10 -6.25 7.74
C HIS A 573 -15.90 -5.29 8.93
N ILE A 574 -14.73 -5.37 9.58
CA ILE A 574 -14.38 -4.60 10.78
C ILE A 574 -13.67 -3.30 10.37
N VAL A 575 -13.98 -2.21 11.08
CA VAL A 575 -13.25 -0.94 11.03
C VAL A 575 -12.33 -0.85 12.24
N GLN A 576 -11.04 -0.57 12.02
CA GLN A 576 -10.04 -0.44 13.08
C GLN A 576 -9.59 1.02 13.20
N PRO A 577 -10.11 1.79 14.18
CA PRO A 577 -9.62 3.12 14.50
C PRO A 577 -8.37 3.03 15.40
N TYR A 578 -7.26 3.64 14.99
CA TYR A 578 -5.97 3.61 15.69
C TYR A 578 -5.61 4.98 16.29
N GLU A 579 -5.29 5.01 17.59
CA GLU A 579 -4.77 6.21 18.23
C GLU A 579 -3.34 6.50 17.78
N ARG A 580 -3.13 7.62 17.07
CA ARG A 580 -1.85 8.05 16.46
C ARG A 580 -0.62 8.07 17.38
N ARG A 581 -0.80 8.20 18.70
CA ARG A 581 0.32 8.26 19.67
C ARG A 581 0.85 6.87 20.05
N GLN A 582 -0.03 5.89 20.19
CA GLN A 582 0.31 4.55 20.66
C GLN A 582 0.15 3.47 19.58
N MET A 583 -0.42 3.86 18.41
CA MET A 583 -0.90 2.98 17.35
C MET A 583 -1.78 1.83 17.85
N LYS A 584 -2.44 2.01 19.00
CA LYS A 584 -3.38 1.04 19.58
C LYS A 584 -4.75 1.21 18.95
N VAL A 585 -5.42 0.09 18.68
CA VAL A 585 -6.85 0.09 18.34
C VAL A 585 -7.61 0.72 19.49
N ILE A 586 -8.43 1.73 19.20
CA ILE A 586 -9.24 2.43 20.21
C ILE A 586 -10.37 1.47 20.63
N PRO A 587 -10.37 0.94 21.86
CA PRO A 587 -11.39 -0.01 22.29
C PRO A 587 -12.76 0.64 22.26
N ARG A 588 -13.82 -0.16 22.17
CA ARG A 588 -15.18 0.32 22.44
C ARG A 588 -15.27 0.54 23.95
N THR A 589 -15.36 1.79 24.39
CA THR A 589 -15.92 2.10 25.71
C THR A 589 -17.36 1.59 25.69
N VAL A 590 -17.67 0.68 26.61
CA VAL A 590 -19.02 0.16 26.86
C VAL A 590 -19.74 1.13 27.77
#